data_AF-A0A7R9E2D2-F1
#
_entry.id   AF-A0A7R9E2D2-F1
#
_cell.length_a   1.000
_cell.length_b   1.000
_cell.length_c   1.000
_cell.angle_alpha   90.00
_cell.angle_beta   90.00
_cell.angle_gamma   90.00
#
_symmetry.space_group_name_H-M   'P 1'
#
loop_
_entity.id
_entity.type
_entity.pdbx_description
1 polymer ?
#
loop_
_entity_poly.entity_id
_entity_poly.type
_entity_poly.pdbx_seq_one_letter_code
_entity_poly.pdbx_strand_id
1 'polypeptide(L)'
;MFVFNPNRRAPPIPPADEARAHLGGAHVLVFSLFGCAAELVTSVNLAEWQIRQLCLVTREIFLEQPMLLELEAPVNIVGDIHGQYEDLLRHFDKLGYPPDANYLFLGDYVDRGKNSLETICLLLAYKIKYPNNFFLLRGNHECASINRVYGFYDECKRRYSVKLWKTFTDLFNCLPVSALIEGTIFCMHGGLSPQLGELNDIRSIPRPIDVPDSGLVCDLLWGDPAEIAASYKKVDLCQDKEKKYPALMVNLRNASLFFSQEKKLFILFRLTQFLMNFKKIE
;
A
#
# COMPACT_ATOMS: atom_id res chain seq x y z
N MET A 1 -14.44 -34.21 -26.16
CA MET A 1 -15.89 -33.92 -26.18
C MET A 1 -16.36 -33.83 -24.74
N PHE A 2 -16.31 -32.64 -24.13
CA PHE A 2 -16.83 -32.43 -22.77
C PHE A 2 -18.25 -31.88 -22.89
N VAL A 3 -19.22 -32.68 -22.48
CA VAL A 3 -20.65 -32.34 -22.52
C VAL A 3 -20.95 -31.42 -21.33
N PHE A 4 -21.38 -30.20 -21.64
CA PHE A 4 -21.83 -29.22 -20.65
C PHE A 4 -23.24 -29.60 -20.20
N ASN A 5 -23.45 -29.81 -18.89
CA ASN A 5 -24.76 -30.08 -18.29
C ASN A 5 -25.36 -28.77 -17.75
N PRO A 6 -26.42 -28.21 -18.37
CA PRO A 6 -26.95 -26.89 -18.03
C PRO A 6 -27.75 -26.81 -16.73
N ASN A 7 -27.86 -27.90 -15.94
CA ASN A 7 -28.66 -27.95 -14.70
C ASN A 7 -27.86 -28.21 -13.41
N ARG A 8 -26.52 -28.11 -13.41
CA ARG A 8 -25.74 -28.18 -12.16
C ARG A 8 -25.74 -26.80 -11.47
N ARG A 9 -26.45 -26.71 -10.34
CA ARG A 9 -26.29 -25.59 -9.39
C ARG A 9 -24.85 -25.56 -8.87
N ALA A 10 -24.27 -24.36 -8.76
CA ALA A 10 -22.95 -24.17 -8.17
C ALA A 10 -22.92 -24.72 -6.73
N PRO A 11 -21.86 -25.45 -6.34
CA PRO A 11 -21.71 -25.91 -4.97
C PRO A 11 -21.55 -24.70 -4.02
N PRO A 12 -22.00 -24.81 -2.76
CA PRO A 12 -21.84 -23.73 -1.79
C PRO A 12 -20.35 -23.44 -1.55
N ILE A 13 -20.03 -22.16 -1.38
CA ILE A 13 -18.69 -21.66 -1.09
C ILE A 13 -18.22 -22.28 0.23
N PRO A 14 -17.04 -22.95 0.26
CA PRO A 14 -16.53 -23.54 1.49
C PRO A 14 -16.06 -22.45 2.47
N PRO A 15 -16.08 -22.70 3.79
CA PRO A 15 -15.51 -21.80 4.79
C PRO A 15 -14.03 -21.54 4.52
N ALA A 16 -13.53 -20.38 4.95
CA ALA A 16 -12.25 -19.75 4.59
C ALA A 16 -10.95 -20.52 4.98
N ASP A 17 -10.98 -21.83 5.20
CA ASP A 17 -9.86 -22.62 5.69
C ASP A 17 -9.32 -23.72 4.75
N GLU A 18 -9.74 -23.76 3.47
CA GLU A 18 -9.28 -24.78 2.52
C GLU A 18 -8.50 -24.24 1.30
N ALA A 19 -7.65 -23.23 1.50
CA ALA A 19 -6.62 -22.81 0.52
C ALA A 19 -5.18 -23.15 0.98
N ARG A 20 -5.02 -24.22 1.78
CA ARG A 20 -3.78 -24.49 2.54
C ARG A 20 -2.81 -25.52 1.95
N ALA A 21 -2.95 -25.93 0.70
CA ALA A 21 -2.10 -27.00 0.15
C ALA A 21 -0.89 -26.53 -0.69
N HIS A 22 -0.71 -25.23 -0.96
CA HIS A 22 0.49 -24.70 -1.68
C HIS A 22 1.21 -23.55 -0.96
N LEU A 23 0.86 -23.29 0.31
CA LEU A 23 1.37 -22.16 1.12
C LEU A 23 2.13 -22.60 2.39
N GLY A 24 2.54 -23.88 2.47
CA GLY A 24 3.13 -24.48 3.67
C GLY A 24 4.37 -23.76 4.24
N GLY A 25 5.11 -23.01 3.41
CA GLY A 25 6.24 -22.19 3.86
C GLY A 25 5.88 -20.78 4.36
N ALA A 26 4.83 -20.17 3.83
CA ALA A 26 4.41 -18.80 4.18
C ALA A 26 3.76 -18.73 5.57
N HIS A 27 2.99 -19.76 5.93
CA HIS A 27 2.43 -19.85 7.29
C HIS A 27 3.53 -19.99 8.36
N VAL A 28 4.62 -20.70 8.07
CA VAL A 28 5.76 -20.82 9.00
C VAL A 28 6.49 -19.49 9.15
N LEU A 29 6.59 -18.68 8.08
CA LEU A 29 7.22 -17.35 8.10
C LEU A 29 6.42 -16.34 8.94
N VAL A 30 5.09 -16.38 8.80
CA VAL A 30 4.16 -15.64 9.65
C VAL A 30 4.28 -16.15 11.09
N PHE A 31 4.22 -17.46 11.36
CA PHE A 31 4.41 -17.97 12.72
C PHE A 31 5.80 -17.72 13.32
N SER A 32 6.87 -17.60 12.54
CA SER A 32 8.19 -17.20 13.08
C SER A 32 8.28 -15.71 13.37
N LEU A 33 7.57 -14.87 12.60
CA LEU A 33 7.45 -13.43 12.85
C LEU A 33 6.49 -13.10 14.01
N PHE A 34 5.42 -13.88 14.17
CA PHE A 34 4.37 -13.70 15.18
C PHE A 34 4.51 -14.63 16.41
N GLY A 35 5.42 -15.61 16.38
CA GLY A 35 5.71 -16.54 17.49
C GLY A 35 6.50 -15.88 18.62
N CYS A 36 7.11 -14.73 18.37
CA CYS A 36 7.36 -13.72 19.40
C CYS A 36 6.05 -12.98 19.62
N ALA A 37 5.17 -13.55 20.44
CA ALA A 37 4.02 -12.83 20.97
C ALA A 37 4.51 -11.53 21.61
N ALA A 38 4.12 -10.37 21.06
CA ALA A 38 4.05 -9.07 21.75
C ALA A 38 5.24 -8.66 22.65
N GLU A 39 6.43 -9.23 22.47
CA GLU A 39 7.66 -8.80 23.12
C GLU A 39 8.39 -7.95 22.10
N LEU A 40 8.60 -6.68 22.43
CA LEU A 40 9.41 -5.69 21.71
C LEU A 40 10.53 -6.33 20.88
N VAL A 41 10.23 -6.70 19.62
CA VAL A 41 11.22 -7.21 18.68
C VAL A 41 12.01 -5.99 18.24
N THR A 42 13.03 -5.63 19.02
CA THR A 42 13.92 -4.49 18.74
C THR A 42 14.82 -4.73 17.51
N SER A 43 14.80 -5.94 16.94
CA SER A 43 15.55 -6.30 15.74
C SER A 43 14.90 -7.44 14.96
N VAL A 44 14.80 -7.32 13.62
CA VAL A 44 14.51 -8.47 12.74
C VAL A 44 15.61 -9.51 12.90
N ASN A 45 15.26 -10.65 13.50
CA ASN A 45 16.12 -11.83 13.57
C ASN A 45 15.67 -12.89 12.54
N LEU A 46 15.57 -12.49 11.28
CA LEU A 46 15.24 -13.37 10.16
C LEU A 46 16.52 -13.67 9.37
N ALA A 47 16.71 -14.92 8.98
CA ALA A 47 17.74 -15.26 8.01
C ALA A 47 17.43 -14.61 6.65
N GLU A 48 18.47 -14.23 5.89
CA GLU A 48 18.31 -13.57 4.59
C GLU A 48 17.36 -14.33 3.64
N TRP A 49 17.43 -15.67 3.63
CA TRP A 49 16.56 -16.48 2.80
C TRP A 49 15.07 -16.33 3.17
N GLN A 50 14.74 -16.14 4.45
CA GLN A 50 13.36 -15.91 4.91
C GLN A 50 12.84 -14.57 4.39
N ILE A 51 13.66 -13.52 4.47
CA ILE A 51 13.31 -12.19 3.95
C ILE A 51 13.15 -12.25 2.42
N ARG A 52 14.02 -12.98 1.72
CA ARG A 52 13.87 -13.19 0.27
C ARG A 52 12.56 -13.90 -0.07
N GLN A 53 12.17 -14.94 0.69
CA GLN A 53 10.88 -15.61 0.49
C GLN A 53 9.70 -14.67 0.76
N LEU A 54 9.79 -13.83 1.80
CA LEU A 54 8.78 -12.80 2.11
C LEU A 54 8.57 -11.87 0.91
N CYS A 55 9.65 -11.38 0.31
CA CYS A 55 9.58 -10.53 -0.88
C CYS A 55 8.98 -11.29 -2.07
N LEU A 56 9.44 -12.52 -2.35
CA LEU A 56 8.94 -13.29 -3.51
C LEU A 56 7.44 -13.58 -3.41
N VAL A 57 6.94 -14.00 -2.26
CA VAL A 57 5.52 -14.27 -2.07
C VAL A 57 4.69 -12.99 -2.16
N THR A 58 5.14 -11.90 -1.52
CA THR A 58 4.38 -10.65 -1.55
C THR A 58 4.37 -10.01 -2.94
N ARG A 59 5.44 -10.21 -3.72
CA ARG A 59 5.53 -9.75 -5.11
C ARG A 59 4.40 -10.31 -5.97
N GLU A 60 4.12 -11.61 -5.86
CA GLU A 60 3.03 -12.24 -6.62
C GLU A 60 1.67 -11.63 -6.21
N ILE A 61 1.44 -11.42 -4.91
CA ILE A 61 0.22 -10.76 -4.43
C ILE A 61 0.07 -9.36 -5.05
N PHE A 62 1.13 -8.56 -5.10
CA PHE A 62 1.05 -7.22 -5.71
C PHE A 62 0.77 -7.27 -7.21
N LEU A 63 1.35 -8.23 -7.94
CA LEU A 63 1.12 -8.40 -9.37
C LEU A 63 -0.32 -8.83 -9.70
N GLU A 64 -0.98 -9.54 -8.78
CA GLU A 64 -2.40 -9.90 -8.90
C GLU A 64 -3.36 -8.74 -8.62
N GLN A 65 -2.95 -7.77 -7.78
CA GLN A 65 -3.76 -6.57 -7.52
C GLN A 65 -3.71 -5.61 -8.71
N PRO A 66 -4.63 -4.64 -8.87
CA PRO A 66 -4.51 -3.56 -9.86
C PRO A 66 -3.54 -2.45 -9.41
N MET A 67 -3.10 -1.59 -10.35
CA MET A 67 -2.28 -0.40 -10.04
C MET A 67 -3.05 0.71 -9.30
N LEU A 68 -4.35 0.77 -9.53
CA LEU A 68 -5.31 1.59 -8.78
C LEU A 68 -6.15 0.63 -7.94
N LEU A 69 -5.91 0.60 -6.63
CA LEU A 69 -6.69 -0.20 -5.70
C LEU A 69 -8.08 0.40 -5.52
N GLU A 70 -9.11 -0.42 -5.41
CA GLU A 70 -10.48 0.01 -5.11
C GLU A 70 -10.91 -0.58 -3.78
N LEU A 71 -11.17 0.28 -2.80
CA LEU A 71 -11.30 -0.11 -1.40
C LEU A 71 -12.63 0.35 -0.80
N GLU A 72 -13.11 -0.38 0.20
CA GLU A 72 -14.31 -0.03 0.97
C GLU A 72 -13.94 0.46 2.38
N ALA A 73 -14.78 1.30 2.96
CA ALA A 73 -14.66 1.71 4.36
C ALA A 73 -15.28 0.64 5.29
N PRO A 74 -14.81 0.50 6.55
CA PRO A 74 -13.82 1.33 7.22
C PRO A 74 -12.36 0.97 6.86
N VAL A 75 -11.49 1.98 6.76
CA VAL A 75 -10.05 1.81 6.53
C VAL A 75 -9.24 2.90 7.23
N ASN A 76 -8.14 2.51 7.88
CA ASN A 76 -7.15 3.42 8.44
C ASN A 76 -6.13 3.77 7.35
N ILE A 77 -5.94 5.05 7.07
CA ILE A 77 -4.93 5.51 6.12
C ILE A 77 -3.70 6.00 6.88
N VAL A 78 -2.54 5.49 6.50
CA VAL A 78 -1.26 5.75 7.15
C VAL A 78 -0.28 6.32 6.13
N GLY A 79 0.39 7.41 6.50
CA GLY A 79 1.43 8.01 5.67
C GLY A 79 2.82 7.44 5.88
N ASP A 80 3.80 8.32 5.75
CA ASP A 80 5.22 8.03 5.80
C ASP A 80 5.61 7.38 7.14
N ILE A 81 6.39 6.29 7.06
CA ILE A 81 6.92 5.59 8.24
C ILE A 81 8.43 5.75 8.34
N HIS A 82 9.15 5.76 7.21
CA HIS A 82 10.60 6.00 7.15
C HIS A 82 11.41 5.22 8.20
N GLY A 83 11.20 3.91 8.29
CA GLY A 83 11.92 3.06 9.24
C GLY A 83 11.72 3.41 10.72
N GLN A 84 10.67 4.15 11.08
CA GLN A 84 10.26 4.43 12.47
C GLN A 84 9.43 3.26 13.04
N TYR A 85 10.06 2.10 13.23
CA TYR A 85 9.38 0.86 13.59
C TYR A 85 8.58 0.94 14.90
N GLU A 86 9.08 1.61 15.93
CA GLU A 86 8.35 1.78 17.20
C GLU A 86 7.06 2.59 17.01
N ASP A 87 7.08 3.62 16.16
CA ASP A 87 5.90 4.44 15.89
C ASP A 87 4.86 3.66 15.08
N LEU A 88 5.31 2.77 14.17
CA LEU A 88 4.43 1.83 13.49
C LEU A 88 3.70 0.90 14.49
N LEU A 89 4.40 0.34 15.48
CA LEU A 89 3.78 -0.48 16.51
C LEU A 89 2.76 0.32 17.35
N ARG A 90 3.10 1.55 17.72
CA ARG A 90 2.18 2.47 18.43
C ARG A 90 0.92 2.77 17.61
N HIS A 91 1.02 2.85 16.28
CA HIS A 91 -0.15 3.00 15.41
C HIS A 91 -1.09 1.79 15.53
N PHE A 92 -0.56 0.57 15.51
CA PHE A 92 -1.37 -0.64 15.67
C PHE A 92 -1.96 -0.78 17.07
N ASP A 93 -1.21 -0.45 18.13
CA ASP A 93 -1.73 -0.44 19.51
C ASP A 93 -2.93 0.50 19.68
N LYS A 94 -2.90 1.65 18.98
CA LYS A 94 -3.95 2.66 19.07
C LYS A 94 -5.17 2.37 18.20
N LEU A 95 -4.95 1.85 16.99
CA LEU A 95 -6.00 1.70 15.96
C LEU A 95 -6.51 0.27 15.79
N GLY A 96 -5.88 -0.70 16.43
CA GLY A 96 -6.19 -2.11 16.33
C GLY A 96 -5.28 -2.84 15.34
N TYR A 97 -4.99 -4.11 15.64
CA TYR A 97 -4.18 -4.95 14.78
C TYR A 97 -5.03 -5.61 13.69
N PRO A 98 -4.48 -5.87 12.49
CA PRO A 98 -5.17 -6.71 11.50
C PRO A 98 -5.46 -8.13 12.05
N PRO A 99 -6.68 -8.68 11.84
CA PRO A 99 -7.70 -8.23 10.90
C PRO A 99 -8.78 -7.31 11.51
N ASP A 100 -8.71 -6.98 12.80
CA ASP A 100 -9.74 -6.18 13.50
C ASP A 100 -9.82 -4.74 12.96
N ALA A 101 -8.77 -4.30 12.24
CA ALA A 101 -8.72 -3.04 11.52
C ALA A 101 -8.12 -3.21 10.12
N ASN A 102 -8.72 -2.52 9.14
CA ASN A 102 -8.21 -2.43 7.77
C ASN A 102 -7.24 -1.26 7.62
N TYR A 103 -6.23 -1.41 6.78
CA TYR A 103 -5.18 -0.41 6.57
C TYR A 103 -4.87 -0.15 5.10
N LEU A 104 -4.68 1.12 4.77
CA LEU A 104 -4.05 1.59 3.54
C LEU A 104 -2.82 2.42 3.91
N PHE A 105 -1.63 1.96 3.54
CA PHE A 105 -0.42 2.76 3.65
C PHE A 105 -0.11 3.46 2.33
N LEU A 106 0.30 4.73 2.39
CA LEU A 106 0.51 5.57 1.22
C LEU A 106 1.93 5.45 0.62
N GLY A 107 2.89 4.84 1.32
CA GLY A 107 4.27 4.70 0.85
C GLY A 107 5.29 5.09 1.91
N ASP A 108 6.56 5.20 1.49
CA ASP A 108 7.69 5.67 2.28
C ASP A 108 7.90 4.87 3.57
N TYR A 109 8.12 3.57 3.39
CA TYR A 109 8.35 2.60 4.45
C TYR A 109 9.80 2.63 4.93
N VAL A 110 10.72 2.88 4.00
CA VAL A 110 12.17 2.74 4.20
C VAL A 110 12.88 4.10 4.22
N ASP A 111 14.19 4.05 4.49
CA ASP A 111 15.11 5.18 4.60
C ASP A 111 14.87 6.09 5.82
N ARG A 112 15.82 7.01 6.07
CA ARG A 112 15.86 8.00 7.17
C ARG A 112 15.94 7.39 8.57
N GLY A 113 15.04 6.50 8.93
CA GLY A 113 15.04 5.75 10.18
C GLY A 113 16.03 4.59 10.18
N LYS A 114 16.26 4.02 11.36
CA LYS A 114 17.27 2.97 11.58
C LYS A 114 16.72 1.56 11.41
N ASN A 115 15.41 1.41 11.30
CA ASN A 115 14.70 0.13 11.36
C ASN A 115 13.85 -0.10 10.10
N SER A 116 14.38 0.23 8.92
CA SER A 116 13.64 0.08 7.66
C SER A 116 13.36 -1.40 7.37
N LEU A 117 14.30 -2.30 7.68
CA LEU A 117 14.10 -3.74 7.50
C LEU A 117 13.00 -4.28 8.43
N GLU A 118 12.96 -3.87 9.69
CA GLU A 118 11.87 -4.21 10.63
C GLU A 118 10.52 -3.75 10.10
N THR A 119 10.44 -2.47 9.70
CA THR A 119 9.22 -1.86 9.17
C THR A 119 8.73 -2.62 7.95
N ILE A 120 9.53 -2.75 6.90
CA ILE A 120 9.05 -3.35 5.65
C ILE A 120 8.74 -4.84 5.83
N CYS A 121 9.54 -5.59 6.61
CA CYS A 121 9.26 -7.01 6.83
C CYS A 121 7.93 -7.24 7.56
N LEU A 122 7.61 -6.40 8.56
CA LEU A 122 6.33 -6.50 9.27
C LEU A 122 5.15 -6.19 8.33
N LEU A 123 5.25 -5.12 7.52
CA LEU A 123 4.20 -4.73 6.58
C LEU A 123 3.95 -5.81 5.51
N LEU A 124 5.00 -6.41 4.95
CA LEU A 124 4.88 -7.51 3.99
C LEU A 124 4.26 -8.75 4.63
N ALA A 125 4.58 -9.05 5.89
CA ALA A 125 3.99 -10.18 6.59
C ALA A 125 2.48 -10.00 6.83
N TYR A 126 2.05 -8.80 7.21
CA TYR A 126 0.63 -8.46 7.26
C TYR A 126 -0.03 -8.52 5.89
N LYS A 127 0.65 -8.06 4.83
CA LYS A 127 0.13 -8.14 3.47
C LYS A 127 -0.12 -9.60 3.03
N ILE A 128 0.79 -10.51 3.34
CA ILE A 128 0.60 -11.95 3.06
C ILE A 128 -0.55 -12.51 3.89
N LYS A 129 -0.63 -12.16 5.18
CA LYS A 129 -1.61 -12.74 6.10
C LYS A 129 -3.04 -12.23 5.83
N TYR A 130 -3.18 -10.96 5.45
CA TYR A 130 -4.47 -10.29 5.25
C TYR A 130 -4.49 -9.48 3.95
N PRO A 131 -4.37 -10.14 2.78
CA PRO A 131 -4.20 -9.46 1.49
C PRO A 131 -5.39 -8.57 1.10
N ASN A 132 -6.58 -8.82 1.67
CA ASN A 132 -7.83 -8.10 1.42
C ASN A 132 -8.18 -7.08 2.52
N ASN A 133 -7.33 -6.90 3.53
CA ASN A 133 -7.54 -5.94 4.64
C ASN A 133 -6.33 -5.01 4.83
N PHE A 134 -5.17 -5.38 4.28
CA PHE A 134 -3.91 -4.66 4.42
C PHE A 134 -3.36 -4.27 3.05
N PHE A 135 -3.35 -2.98 2.76
CA PHE A 135 -3.02 -2.41 1.46
C PHE A 135 -1.80 -1.50 1.56
N LEU A 136 -0.90 -1.64 0.59
CA LEU A 136 0.37 -0.93 0.54
C LEU A 136 0.49 -0.25 -0.83
N LEU A 137 0.66 1.07 -0.84
CA LEU A 137 1.01 1.82 -2.03
C LEU A 137 2.52 2.02 -2.12
N ARG A 138 3.00 2.47 -3.27
CA ARG A 138 4.39 2.83 -3.49
C ARG A 138 4.62 4.28 -3.08
N GLY A 139 5.64 4.54 -2.28
CA GLY A 139 6.19 5.88 -2.08
C GLY A 139 7.40 6.15 -2.97
N ASN A 140 7.92 7.36 -2.92
CA ASN A 140 9.11 7.73 -3.70
C ASN A 140 10.39 7.13 -3.11
N HIS A 141 10.40 6.75 -1.83
CA HIS A 141 11.50 6.01 -1.20
C HIS A 141 11.52 4.52 -1.57
N GLU A 142 10.44 3.96 -2.10
CA GLU A 142 10.42 2.64 -2.75
C GLU A 142 10.96 2.68 -4.19
N CYS A 143 11.96 3.52 -4.44
CA CYS A 143 12.70 3.67 -5.69
C CYS A 143 14.19 3.40 -5.47
N ALA A 144 14.81 2.64 -6.39
CA ALA A 144 16.21 2.21 -6.26
C ALA A 144 17.19 3.39 -6.20
N SER A 145 16.94 4.46 -6.96
CA SER A 145 17.82 5.64 -6.97
C SER A 145 17.77 6.40 -5.64
N ILE A 146 16.60 6.43 -4.99
CA ILE A 146 16.37 7.13 -3.73
C ILE A 146 16.92 6.33 -2.56
N ASN A 147 16.48 5.08 -2.40
CA ASN A 147 16.87 4.27 -1.25
C ASN A 147 18.32 3.77 -1.29
N ARG A 148 19.00 3.98 -2.41
CA ARG A 148 20.46 3.86 -2.51
C ARG A 148 21.22 4.97 -1.78
N VAL A 149 20.64 6.15 -1.68
CA VAL A 149 21.29 7.35 -1.12
C VAL A 149 20.81 7.66 0.30
N TYR A 150 19.58 7.26 0.66
CA TYR A 150 18.93 7.69 1.92
C TYR A 150 18.90 6.66 3.05
N GLY A 151 19.57 5.52 2.87
CA GLY A 151 20.00 4.64 3.97
C GLY A 151 19.62 3.17 3.85
N PHE A 152 18.55 2.81 3.14
CA PHE A 152 18.07 1.43 3.09
C PHE A 152 19.05 0.48 2.40
N TYR A 153 19.70 0.94 1.33
CA TYR A 153 20.78 0.19 0.67
C TYR A 153 21.91 -0.14 1.65
N ASP A 154 22.38 0.85 2.40
CA ASP A 154 23.45 0.66 3.37
C ASP A 154 23.01 -0.22 4.53
N GLU A 155 21.74 -0.11 4.97
CA GLU A 155 21.16 -0.99 5.98
C GLU A 155 21.17 -2.46 5.51
N CYS A 156 20.66 -2.74 4.31
CA CYS A 156 20.66 -4.07 3.72
C CYS A 156 22.08 -4.61 3.53
N LYS A 157 22.99 -3.80 2.99
CA LYS A 157 24.38 -4.17 2.74
C LYS A 157 25.13 -4.49 4.04
N ARG A 158 24.89 -3.73 5.11
CA ARG A 158 25.57 -3.90 6.40
C ARG A 158 25.05 -5.12 7.17
N ARG A 159 23.75 -5.38 7.14
CA ARG A 159 23.11 -6.44 7.94
C ARG A 159 23.01 -7.78 7.20
N TYR A 160 22.94 -7.75 5.88
CA TYR A 160 22.72 -8.91 5.02
C TYR A 160 23.59 -8.81 3.77
N SER A 161 22.99 -8.47 2.62
CA SER A 161 23.69 -8.44 1.35
C SER A 161 23.09 -7.41 0.39
N VAL A 162 23.90 -7.00 -0.60
CA VAL A 162 23.42 -6.19 -1.73
C VAL A 162 22.39 -6.95 -2.58
N LYS A 163 22.43 -8.29 -2.58
CA LYS A 163 21.43 -9.12 -3.30
C LYS A 163 20.06 -9.03 -2.63
N LEU A 164 20.02 -8.91 -1.30
CA LEU A 164 18.77 -8.68 -0.59
C LEU A 164 18.16 -7.33 -0.95
N TRP A 165 18.95 -6.26 -0.98
CA TRP A 165 18.47 -4.94 -1.43
C TRP A 165 17.87 -5.00 -2.84
N LYS A 166 18.54 -5.66 -3.80
CA LYS A 166 17.97 -5.86 -5.15
C LYS A 166 16.64 -6.62 -5.13
N THR A 167 16.50 -7.60 -4.23
CA THR A 167 15.25 -8.35 -4.07
C THR A 167 14.12 -7.44 -3.59
N PHE A 168 14.40 -6.48 -2.69
CA PHE A 168 13.43 -5.45 -2.31
C PHE A 168 13.13 -4.48 -3.46
N THR A 169 14.13 -4.07 -4.25
CA THR A 169 13.91 -3.25 -5.45
C THR A 169 12.94 -3.92 -6.42
N ASP A 170 13.14 -5.21 -6.72
CA ASP A 170 12.27 -5.97 -7.62
C ASP A 170 10.82 -6.07 -7.09
N LEU A 171 10.67 -6.20 -5.77
CA LEU A 171 9.37 -6.16 -5.08
C LEU A 171 8.72 -4.79 -5.19
N PHE A 172 9.45 -3.72 -4.88
CA PHE A 172 8.94 -2.34 -4.89
C PHE A 172 8.46 -1.91 -6.27
N ASN A 173 9.09 -2.40 -7.33
CA ASN A 173 8.67 -2.19 -8.72
C ASN A 173 7.28 -2.79 -9.05
N CYS A 174 6.70 -3.59 -8.15
CA CYS A 174 5.38 -4.20 -8.31
C CYS A 174 4.29 -3.51 -7.47
N LEU A 175 4.64 -2.58 -6.58
CA LEU A 175 3.68 -1.92 -5.70
C LEU A 175 2.64 -1.10 -6.51
N PRO A 176 1.35 -1.16 -6.14
CA PRO A 176 0.34 -0.22 -6.63
C PRO A 176 0.71 1.23 -6.31
N VAL A 177 0.28 2.18 -7.13
CA VAL A 177 0.66 3.61 -6.98
C VAL A 177 -0.47 4.49 -6.43
N SER A 178 -1.69 3.97 -6.41
CA SER A 178 -2.85 4.74 -5.91
C SER A 178 -3.98 3.84 -5.41
N ALA A 179 -4.91 4.44 -4.68
CA ALA A 179 -6.15 3.80 -4.26
C ALA A 179 -7.36 4.75 -4.42
N LEU A 180 -8.55 4.19 -4.59
CA LEU A 180 -9.83 4.88 -4.56
C LEU A 180 -10.72 4.23 -3.50
N ILE A 181 -11.01 4.96 -2.43
CA ILE A 181 -11.84 4.48 -1.32
C ILE A 181 -13.27 4.97 -1.53
N GLU A 182 -14.25 4.07 -1.42
CA GLU A 182 -15.70 4.36 -1.57
C GLU A 182 -16.02 5.12 -2.87
N GLY A 183 -15.23 4.93 -3.93
CA GLY A 183 -15.36 5.66 -5.19
C GLY A 183 -15.12 7.16 -5.11
N THR A 184 -14.65 7.68 -3.96
CA THR A 184 -14.69 9.13 -3.65
C THR A 184 -13.40 9.70 -3.10
N ILE A 185 -12.59 8.90 -2.42
CA ILE A 185 -11.33 9.38 -1.83
C ILE A 185 -10.18 8.79 -2.65
N PHE A 186 -9.55 9.62 -3.45
CA PHE A 186 -8.41 9.24 -4.28
C PHE A 186 -7.11 9.47 -3.52
N CYS A 187 -6.37 8.39 -3.31
CA CYS A 187 -5.16 8.33 -2.50
C CYS A 187 -3.93 8.04 -3.36
N MET A 188 -2.85 8.79 -3.15
CA MET A 188 -1.53 8.51 -3.70
C MET A 188 -0.46 9.02 -2.72
N HIS A 189 0.80 8.72 -2.98
CA HIS A 189 1.90 9.19 -2.14
C HIS A 189 2.16 10.70 -2.31
N GLY A 190 2.48 11.10 -3.54
CA GLY A 190 2.86 12.46 -3.91
C GLY A 190 1.67 13.32 -4.28
N GLY A 191 1.30 13.39 -5.56
CA GLY A 191 0.28 14.35 -5.99
C GLY A 191 -0.25 14.10 -7.40
N LEU A 192 -1.15 14.97 -7.85
CA LEU A 192 -1.76 14.81 -9.17
C LEU A 192 -0.77 15.07 -10.30
N SER A 193 -0.80 14.21 -11.32
CA SER A 193 -0.10 14.44 -12.58
C SER A 193 -0.92 15.33 -13.53
N PRO A 194 -0.28 16.28 -14.24
CA PRO A 194 -0.88 16.95 -15.40
C PRO A 194 -1.22 16.00 -16.56
N GLN A 195 -0.66 14.79 -16.57
CA GLN A 195 -0.89 13.74 -17.57
C GLN A 195 -2.04 12.80 -17.18
N LEU A 196 -2.55 12.89 -15.95
CA LEU A 196 -3.71 12.12 -15.52
C LEU A 196 -4.97 12.72 -16.16
N GLY A 197 -5.53 12.05 -17.18
CA GLY A 197 -6.79 12.43 -17.81
C GLY A 197 -7.98 11.73 -17.16
N GLU A 198 -7.85 10.42 -16.92
CA GLU A 198 -8.84 9.57 -16.28
C GLU A 198 -8.19 8.48 -15.41
N LEU A 199 -8.97 7.87 -14.51
CA LEU A 199 -8.45 6.80 -13.63
C LEU A 199 -7.95 5.57 -14.40
N ASN A 200 -8.42 5.33 -15.62
CA ASN A 200 -7.96 4.23 -16.46
C ASN A 200 -6.51 4.41 -16.92
N ASP A 201 -5.99 5.64 -16.95
CA ASP A 201 -4.57 5.90 -17.23
C ASP A 201 -3.69 5.21 -16.19
N ILE A 202 -4.12 5.21 -14.92
CA ILE A 202 -3.41 4.54 -13.82
C ILE A 202 -3.57 3.03 -13.90
N ARG A 203 -4.79 2.54 -14.17
CA ARG A 203 -5.06 1.10 -14.31
C ARG A 203 -4.22 0.46 -15.43
N SER A 204 -3.88 1.24 -16.45
CA SER A 204 -3.11 0.79 -17.62
C SER A 204 -1.59 0.85 -17.43
N ILE A 205 -1.08 1.34 -16.30
CA ILE A 205 0.36 1.39 -16.04
C ILE A 205 0.91 -0.05 -15.98
N PRO A 206 1.90 -0.41 -16.80
CA PRO A 206 2.48 -1.75 -16.80
C PRO A 206 3.26 -2.00 -15.51
N ARG A 207 3.29 -3.26 -15.06
CA ARG A 207 4.12 -3.71 -13.95
C ARG A 207 4.88 -5.00 -14.30
N PRO A 208 6.09 -5.20 -13.76
CA PRO A 208 6.86 -4.29 -12.90
C PRO A 208 7.38 -3.05 -13.63
N ILE A 209 7.58 -1.95 -12.90
CA ILE A 209 8.06 -0.68 -13.48
C ILE A 209 9.05 0.02 -12.52
N ASP A 210 10.16 0.51 -13.06
CA ASP A 210 11.02 1.46 -12.34
C ASP A 210 10.47 2.89 -12.45
N VAL A 211 10.73 3.75 -11.47
CA VAL A 211 10.16 5.10 -11.47
C VAL A 211 10.90 5.96 -12.50
N PRO A 212 10.23 6.47 -13.55
CA PRO A 212 10.87 7.34 -14.54
C PRO A 212 11.17 8.73 -13.95
N ASP A 213 12.09 9.48 -14.57
CA ASP A 213 12.42 10.85 -14.14
C ASP A 213 11.27 11.85 -14.33
N SER A 214 10.28 11.52 -15.16
CA SER A 214 9.10 12.35 -15.40
C SER A 214 7.89 11.52 -15.84
N GLY A 215 6.69 12.11 -15.78
CA GLY A 215 5.45 11.51 -16.26
C GLY A 215 4.57 10.98 -15.13
N LEU A 216 3.46 10.33 -15.51
CA LEU A 216 2.38 9.96 -14.59
C LEU A 216 2.85 9.27 -13.30
N VAL A 217 3.69 8.23 -13.38
CA VAL A 217 4.21 7.53 -12.20
C VAL A 217 5.08 8.43 -11.34
N CYS A 218 5.96 9.23 -11.96
CA CYS A 218 6.81 10.18 -11.25
C CYS A 218 5.95 11.17 -10.46
N ASP A 219 4.99 11.80 -11.12
CA ASP A 219 4.13 12.82 -10.51
C ASP A 219 3.26 12.24 -9.38
N LEU A 220 2.73 11.01 -9.52
CA LEU A 220 1.96 10.34 -8.46
C LEU A 220 2.79 10.07 -7.20
N LEU A 221 4.12 9.95 -7.33
CA LEU A 221 5.04 9.70 -6.22
C LEU A 221 5.74 10.97 -5.69
N TRP A 222 5.88 12.01 -6.51
CA TRP A 222 6.68 13.20 -6.18
C TRP A 222 5.91 14.52 -6.20
N GLY A 223 4.72 14.53 -6.80
CA GLY A 223 3.93 15.74 -6.97
C GLY A 223 3.63 16.37 -5.62
N ASP A 224 3.96 17.65 -5.48
CA ASP A 224 3.57 18.44 -4.31
C ASP A 224 2.44 19.40 -4.67
N PRO A 225 1.59 19.77 -3.71
CA PRO A 225 0.58 20.76 -3.96
C PRO A 225 1.23 22.11 -4.27
N ALA A 226 0.83 22.72 -5.37
CA ALA A 226 1.12 24.13 -5.61
C ALA A 226 0.55 24.98 -4.45
N GLU A 227 1.33 25.96 -3.96
CA GLU A 227 0.89 26.94 -2.95
C GLU A 227 -0.36 27.73 -3.40
N ILE A 228 -0.65 27.74 -4.70
CA ILE A 228 -1.78 28.45 -5.30
C ILE A 228 -2.62 27.44 -6.07
N ALA A 229 -3.83 27.17 -5.60
CA ALA A 229 -4.80 26.22 -6.17
C ALA A 229 -5.27 26.53 -7.62
N ALA A 230 -4.74 27.57 -8.26
CA ALA A 230 -5.28 28.16 -9.49
C ALA A 230 -4.83 27.48 -10.81
N SER A 231 -3.93 26.50 -10.79
CA SER A 231 -3.33 25.93 -12.01
C SER A 231 -3.63 24.46 -12.29
N TYR A 232 -4.44 23.77 -11.47
CA TYR A 232 -4.75 22.36 -11.71
C TYR A 232 -5.68 22.19 -12.93
N LYS A 233 -5.26 21.33 -13.88
CA LYS A 233 -6.11 20.91 -14.99
C LYS A 233 -7.33 20.11 -14.48
N LYS A 234 -8.45 20.28 -15.17
CA LYS A 234 -9.69 19.56 -14.91
C LYS A 234 -9.56 18.08 -15.33
N VAL A 235 -9.21 17.20 -14.39
CA VAL A 235 -9.32 15.74 -14.52
C VAL A 235 -10.74 15.28 -14.15
N ASP A 236 -11.46 14.59 -15.04
CA ASP A 236 -12.82 14.08 -14.75
C ASP A 236 -12.70 12.70 -14.08
N LEU A 237 -12.68 12.68 -12.75
CA LEU A 237 -12.40 11.48 -11.95
C LEU A 237 -13.67 10.72 -11.55
N CYS A 238 -14.86 11.25 -11.87
CA CYS A 238 -16.13 10.65 -11.52
C CYS A 238 -16.59 9.69 -12.63
N GLN A 239 -16.52 8.38 -12.38
CA GLN A 239 -16.98 7.37 -13.34
C GLN A 239 -18.51 7.25 -13.41
N ASP A 240 -19.24 7.85 -12.46
CA ASP A 240 -20.68 7.65 -12.32
C ASP A 240 -21.39 8.96 -11.93
N LYS A 241 -21.97 9.65 -12.92
CA LYS A 241 -22.54 11.00 -12.76
C LYS A 241 -23.79 11.05 -11.88
N GLU A 242 -24.42 9.92 -11.60
CA GLU A 242 -25.70 9.82 -10.89
C GLU A 242 -25.60 9.53 -9.38
N LYS A 243 -24.44 9.14 -8.86
CA LYS A 243 -24.32 8.78 -7.43
C LYS A 243 -24.25 10.01 -6.52
N LYS A 244 -25.12 10.04 -5.50
CA LYS A 244 -25.02 10.90 -4.32
C LYS A 244 -24.09 10.22 -3.33
N TYR A 245 -22.98 10.87 -2.99
CA TYR A 245 -21.99 10.32 -2.06
C TYR A 245 -22.32 10.74 -0.62
N PRO A 246 -22.25 9.83 0.36
CA PRO A 246 -22.50 10.16 1.75
C PRO A 246 -21.43 11.12 2.29
N ALA A 247 -21.82 11.99 3.22
CA ALA A 247 -20.88 12.87 3.91
C ALA A 247 -19.94 12.02 4.78
N LEU A 248 -18.64 12.03 4.48
CA LEU A 248 -17.60 11.37 5.30
C LEU A 248 -17.06 12.35 6.33
N MET A 249 -16.98 11.93 7.60
CA MET A 249 -16.32 12.69 8.66
C MET A 249 -14.83 12.37 8.61
N VAL A 250 -14.01 13.36 8.25
CA VAL A 250 -12.55 13.22 8.20
C VAL A 250 -11.95 14.00 9.36
N ASN A 251 -11.24 13.31 10.26
CA ASN A 251 -10.49 13.98 11.32
C ASN A 251 -9.12 14.39 10.77
N LEU A 252 -9.06 15.61 10.23
CA LEU A 252 -7.86 16.17 9.60
C LEU A 252 -7.06 16.96 10.64
N ARG A 253 -5.86 16.50 10.96
CA ARG A 253 -4.79 17.36 11.45
C ARG A 253 -3.60 17.18 10.51
N ASN A 254 -3.16 18.27 9.87
CA ASN A 254 -1.95 18.36 9.04
C ASN A 254 -1.87 17.42 7.82
N ALA A 255 -3.01 17.12 7.21
CA ALA A 255 -3.05 16.49 5.90
C ALA A 255 -3.35 17.51 4.81
N SER A 256 -2.69 17.38 3.67
CA SER A 256 -3.05 18.11 2.46
C SER A 256 -4.26 17.44 1.80
N LEU A 257 -5.45 17.72 2.34
CA LEU A 257 -6.71 17.31 1.71
C LEU A 257 -7.15 18.37 0.70
N PHE A 258 -7.23 18.00 -0.57
CA PHE A 258 -7.83 18.86 -1.59
C PHE A 258 -9.27 18.43 -1.84
N PHE A 259 -10.20 19.36 -1.61
CA PHE A 259 -11.61 19.19 -1.92
C PHE A 259 -11.95 19.92 -3.22
N SER A 260 -12.51 19.20 -4.19
CA SER A 260 -13.08 19.80 -5.39
C SER A 260 -14.60 19.72 -5.33
N GLN A 261 -15.25 20.85 -5.03
CA GLN A 261 -16.72 20.97 -5.01
C GLN A 261 -17.38 20.52 -6.32
N GLU A 262 -16.71 20.76 -7.46
CA GLU A 262 -17.24 20.40 -8.76
C GLU A 262 -17.10 18.90 -9.10
N LYS A 263 -16.14 18.19 -8.47
CA LYS A 263 -15.81 16.79 -8.82
C LYS A 263 -16.32 15.75 -7.83
N LYS A 264 -16.87 16.17 -6.68
CA LYS A 264 -17.34 15.30 -5.59
C LYS A 264 -16.29 14.26 -5.15
N LEU A 265 -15.00 14.63 -5.20
CA LEU A 265 -13.87 13.75 -4.88
C LEU A 265 -12.95 14.43 -3.85
N PHE A 266 -12.48 13.64 -2.89
CA PHE A 266 -11.45 14.01 -1.92
C PHE A 266 -10.10 13.47 -2.40
N ILE A 267 -9.10 14.34 -2.52
CA ILE A 267 -7.75 13.90 -2.87
C ILE A 267 -6.89 13.93 -1.61
N LEU A 268 -6.35 12.77 -1.26
CA LEU A 268 -5.49 12.58 -0.11
C LEU A 268 -4.09 12.19 -0.58
N PHE A 269 -3.10 12.95 -0.15
CA PHE A 269 -1.72 12.64 -0.38
C PHE A 269 -0.83 13.17 0.75
N ARG A 270 0.39 12.65 0.83
CA ARG A 270 1.46 13.01 1.77
C ARG A 270 1.00 13.26 3.20
N LEU A 271 0.97 12.19 4.00
CA LEU A 271 0.73 12.26 5.43
C LEU A 271 2.06 12.15 6.18
N THR A 272 2.70 13.27 6.50
CA THR A 272 3.89 13.23 7.36
C THR A 272 3.47 12.81 8.77
N GLN A 273 3.67 11.54 9.13
CA GLN A 273 3.40 10.96 10.47
C GLN A 273 1.92 10.96 10.94
N PHE A 274 0.94 11.08 10.04
CA PHE A 274 -0.48 11.15 10.43
C PHE A 274 -1.30 9.92 10.05
N LEU A 275 -2.33 9.70 10.86
CA LEU A 275 -3.33 8.64 10.74
C LEU A 275 -4.69 9.26 10.44
N MET A 276 -5.37 8.78 9.39
CA MET A 276 -6.78 9.06 9.17
C MET A 276 -7.62 7.82 9.37
N ASN A 277 -8.73 7.94 10.07
CA ASN A 277 -9.71 6.87 10.21
C ASN A 277 -10.96 7.25 9.43
N PHE A 278 -11.26 6.49 8.37
CA PHE A 278 -12.48 6.68 7.58
C PHE A 278 -13.55 5.68 8.01
N LYS A 279 -14.71 6.19 8.44
CA LYS A 279 -15.90 5.40 8.75
C LYS A 279 -17.07 5.87 7.89
N LYS A 280 -17.84 4.90 7.39
CA LYS A 280 -19.14 5.17 6.78
C LYS A 280 -20.11 5.67 7.87
N ILE A 281 -20.84 6.74 7.58
CA ILE A 281 -21.93 7.21 8.44
C ILE A 281 -23.22 6.63 7.83
N GLU A 282 -24.01 5.92 8.65
CA GLU A 282 -25.35 5.43 8.30
C GLU A 282 -26.38 6.56 8.23
#